data_AF-A0A0Q9RBD4-F1
#
_entry.id   AF-A0A0Q9RBD4-F1
#
_cell.length_a   1.000
_cell.length_b   1.000
_cell.length_c   1.000
_cell.angle_alpha   90.00
_cell.angle_beta   90.00
_cell.angle_gamma   90.00
#
_symmetry.space_group_name_H-M   'P 1'
#
loop_
_entity.id
_entity.type
_entity.pdbx_description
1 polymer ?
#
loop_
_entity_poly.entity_id
_entity_poly.type
_entity_poly.pdbx_seq_one_letter_code
_entity_poly.pdbx_strand_id
1 'polypeptide(L)' 'MTSRVYRPDERPDVEVRVDGEWHPGELRMWHHREDGWWANVNWRPKPGMTFVDTVREEDVRLAQVGPRR' A
#
# COMPACT_ATOMS: atom_id res chain seq x y z
N MET A 1 -8.83 -15.31 -10.95
CA MET A 1 -8.15 -14.13 -10.39
C MET A 1 -8.22 -14.21 -8.88
N THR A 2 -7.07 -14.35 -8.22
CA THR A 2 -7.01 -14.41 -6.76
C THR A 2 -6.84 -13.00 -6.22
N SER A 3 -7.64 -12.61 -5.24
CA SER A 3 -7.52 -11.32 -4.58
C SER A 3 -7.71 -11.46 -3.07
N ARG A 4 -7.11 -10.52 -2.34
CA ARG A 4 -7.29 -10.34 -0.90
C ARG A 4 -7.66 -8.90 -0.66
N VAL A 5 -8.88 -8.65 -0.18
CA VAL A 5 -9.38 -7.32 0.16
C VAL A 5 -9.30 -7.15 1.68
N TYR A 6 -8.80 -5.99 2.14
CA TYR A 6 -8.73 -5.64 3.55
C TYR A 6 -9.87 -4.70 3.91
N ARG A 7 -10.57 -4.99 5.01
CA ARG A 7 -11.52 -4.04 5.59
C ARG A 7 -10.80 -2.78 6.06
N PRO A 8 -11.47 -1.62 6.13
CA PRO A 8 -10.83 -0.37 6.55
C PRO A 8 -10.05 -0.45 7.87
N ASP A 9 -10.54 -1.22 8.84
CA ASP A 9 -9.96 -1.45 10.17
C ASP A 9 -8.86 -2.52 10.19
N GLU A 10 -8.68 -3.27 9.10
CA GLU A 10 -7.70 -4.35 8.97
C GLU A 10 -6.57 -4.00 8.00
N ARG A 11 -6.55 -2.77 7.46
CA ARG A 11 -5.57 -2.37 6.44
C ARG A 11 -4.17 -2.33 7.03
N PRO A 12 -3.22 -3.12 6.48
CA PRO A 12 -1.83 -3.03 6.89
C PRO A 12 -1.26 -1.66 6.54
N ASP A 13 -0.46 -1.11 7.46
CA ASP A 13 0.39 0.03 7.16
C ASP A 13 1.49 -0.40 6.18
N VAL A 14 1.67 0.40 5.13
CA VAL A 14 2.66 0.19 4.08
C VAL A 14 3.42 1.47 3.77
N GLU A 15 4.54 1.32 3.10
CA GLU A 15 5.17 2.39 2.34
C GLU A 15 4.99 2.11 0.85
N VAL A 16 4.69 3.16 0.08
CA VAL A 16 4.41 3.10 -1.36
C VAL A 16 5.42 3.96 -2.10
N ARG A 17 6.06 3.41 -3.13
CA ARG A 17 7.03 4.13 -3.95
C ARG A 17 6.33 4.89 -5.07
N VAL A 18 6.44 6.22 -5.06
CA VAL A 18 5.90 7.13 -6.09
C VAL A 18 6.98 8.14 -6.45
N ASP A 19 7.20 8.35 -7.75
CA ASP A 19 8.23 9.27 -8.26
C ASP A 19 9.64 9.08 -7.65
N GLY A 20 9.96 7.84 -7.25
CA GLY A 20 11.24 7.46 -6.64
C GLY A 20 11.32 7.64 -5.12
N GLU A 21 10.27 8.17 -4.48
CA GLU A 21 10.20 8.39 -3.03
C GLU A 21 9.22 7.40 -2.37
N TRP A 22 9.48 7.04 -1.11
CA TRP A 22 8.59 6.18 -0.33
C TRP A 22 7.66 7.04 0.54
N HIS A 23 6.36 6.84 0.40
CA HIS A 23 5.34 7.56 1.16
C HIS A 23 4.54 6.60 2.05
N PRO A 24 4.16 7.02 3.27
CA PRO A 24 3.33 6.21 4.15
C PRO A 24 1.93 6.01 3.56
N GLY A 25 1.38 4.82 3.76
CA GLY A 25 0.11 4.42 3.19
C GLY A 25 -0.54 3.24 3.89
N GLU A 26 -1.67 2.81 3.33
CA GLU A 26 -2.48 1.69 3.80
C GLU A 26 -2.81 0.78 2.63
N LEU A 27 -2.61 -0.52 2.81
CA LEU A 27 -2.93 -1.52 1.81
C LEU A 27 -4.43 -1.85 1.86
N ARG A 28 -5.11 -1.66 0.73
CA ARG A 28 -6.56 -1.94 0.60
C ARG A 28 -6.83 -3.32 0.03
N MET A 29 -6.01 -3.77 -0.90
CA MET A 29 -6.23 -5.01 -1.62
C MET A 29 -4.95 -5.49 -2.31
N TRP A 30 -4.74 -6.79 -2.33
CA TRP A 30 -3.87 -7.46 -3.29
C TRP A 30 -4.72 -8.12 -4.38
N HIS A 31 -4.27 -8.07 -5.62
CA HIS A 31 -4.82 -8.91 -6.68
C HIS A 31 -3.74 -9.41 -7.62
N HIS A 32 -3.92 -10.64 -8.08
CA HIS A 32 -3.02 -11.28 -9.03
C HIS A 32 -3.53 -11.05 -10.46
N ARG A 33 -2.69 -10.43 -11.29
CA ARG A 33 -2.86 -10.25 -12.74
C ARG A 33 -1.98 -11.25 -13.49
N GLU A 34 -1.97 -11.19 -14.82
CA GLU A 34 -1.10 -12.03 -15.65
C GLU A 34 0.39 -11.73 -15.44
N ASP A 35 0.72 -10.48 -15.12
CA ASP A 35 2.09 -9.99 -14.93
C ASP A 35 2.56 -9.97 -13.47
N GLY A 36 1.76 -10.51 -12.54
CA GLY A 36 2.12 -10.67 -11.13
C GLY A 36 1.16 -10.02 -10.15
N TRP A 37 1.65 -9.74 -8.94
CA TRP A 37 0.88 -9.13 -7.87
C TRP A 37 0.85 -7.61 -7.95
N TRP A 38 -0.33 -7.06 -7.69
CA TRP A 38 -0.58 -5.63 -7.66
C TRP A 38 -1.32 -5.28 -6.38
N ALA A 39 -0.94 -4.14 -5.80
CA ALA A 39 -1.54 -3.62 -4.59
C ALA A 39 -2.42 -2.40 -4.93
N ASN A 40 -3.65 -2.40 -4.45
CA ASN A 40 -4.42 -1.17 -4.31
C ASN A 40 -4.12 -0.55 -2.94
N VAL A 41 -3.71 0.71 -2.94
CA VAL A 41 -3.21 1.40 -1.75
C VAL A 41 -3.83 2.78 -1.62
N ASN A 42 -3.89 3.26 -0.37
CA ASN A 42 -3.93 4.68 -0.09
C ASN A 42 -2.53 5.13 0.29
N TRP A 43 -2.06 6.28 -0.17
CA TRP A 43 -0.77 6.83 0.23
C TRP A 43 -0.85 8.34 0.47
N ARG A 44 0.06 8.84 1.30
CA ARG A 44 0.01 10.21 1.85
C ARG A 44 1.38 10.89 1.67
N PRO A 45 1.54 11.80 0.68
CA PRO A 45 2.80 12.55 0.53
C PRO A 45 2.99 13.61 1.63
N LYS A 46 1.88 14.09 2.20
CA LYS A 46 1.87 15.08 3.28
C LYS A 46 0.60 14.96 4.13
N PRO A 47 0.63 15.42 5.40
CA PRO A 47 -0.54 15.39 6.26
C PRO A 47 -1.78 16.05 5.60
N GLY A 48 -2.93 15.39 5.70
CA GLY A 48 -4.20 15.88 5.15
C GLY A 48 -4.42 15.62 3.65
N MET A 49 -3.47 15.01 2.94
CA MET A 49 -3.65 14.58 1.54
C MET A 49 -3.54 13.06 1.42
N THR A 50 -4.57 12.43 0.84
CA THR A 50 -4.61 10.99 0.58
C THR A 50 -4.88 10.75 -0.90
N PHE A 51 -4.04 9.93 -1.52
CA PHE A 51 -4.19 9.47 -2.89
C PHE A 51 -4.53 7.98 -2.88
N VAL A 52 -5.32 7.54 -3.86
CA VAL A 52 -5.64 6.13 -4.09
C VAL A 52 -4.94 5.71 -5.37
N ASP A 53 -4.18 4.62 -5.32
CA ASP A 53 -3.45 4.14 -6.50
C ASP A 53 -3.39 2.61 -6.56
N THR A 54 -2.98 2.08 -7.71
CA THR A 54 -2.69 0.66 -7.92
C THR A 54 -1.28 0.50 -8.46
N VAL A 55 -0.41 -0.05 -7.64
CA VAL A 55 1.03 -0.16 -7.90
C VAL A 55 1.47 -1.62 -7.93
N ARG A 56 2.66 -1.89 -8.48
CA ARG A 56 3.25 -3.23 -8.48
C ARG A 56 3.71 -3.63 -7.09
N GLU A 57 3.82 -4.93 -6.85
CA GLU A 57 4.32 -5.47 -5.59
C GLU A 57 5.69 -4.88 -5.19
N GLU A 58 6.58 -4.67 -6.16
CA GLU A 58 7.91 -4.08 -5.94
C GLU A 58 7.89 -2.61 -5.46
N ASP A 59 6.77 -1.91 -5.63
CA ASP A 59 6.56 -0.53 -5.20
C ASP A 59 5.82 -0.43 -3.87
N VAL A 60 5.60 -1.55 -3.17
CA VAL A 60 4.95 -1.59 -1.85
C VAL A 60 5.77 -2.44 -0.90
N ARG A 61 5.95 -1.94 0.33
CA ARG A 61 6.50 -2.72 1.42
C ARG A 61 5.71 -2.50 2.69
N LEU A 62 5.65 -3.51 3.56
CA LEU A 62 5.07 -3.35 4.89
C LEU A 62 5.87 -2.31 5.65
N ALA A 63 5.18 -1.34 6.23
CA ALA A 63 5.82 -0.37 7.10
C ALA A 63 6.36 -1.13 8.32
N GLN A 64 7.64 -0.93 8.64
CA GLN A 64 8.17 -1.51 9.86
C GLN A 64 7.48 -0.84 11.04
N VAL A 65 6.74 -1.64 11.82
CA VAL A 65 6.18 -1.18 13.09
C VAL A 65 7.36 -0.95 14.03
N GLY A 66 7.85 0.29 14.10
CA GLY A 66 8.79 0.67 15.15
C GLY A 66 8.19 0.33 16.52
N PRO A 67 8.99 -0.09 17.51
CA PRO A 67 8.45 -0.38 18.84
C PRO A 67 7.73 0.85 19.35
N ARG A 68 6.44 0.72 19.67
CA ARG A 68 5.69 1.72 20.44
C ARG A 68 6.45 1.91 21.76
N ARG A 69 7.13 3.04 21.91
CA ARG A 69 7.74 3.46 23.18
C ARG A 69 6.67 3.97 24.13
#